data_AF-A0AA40TUG5-F1
#
_entry.id   AF-A0AA40TUG5-F1
#
_cell.length_a   1.000
_cell.length_b   1.000
_cell.length_c   1.000
_cell.angle_alpha   90.00
_cell.angle_beta   90.00
_cell.angle_gamma   90.00
#
_symmetry.space_group_name_H-M   'P 1'
#
loop_
_entity.id
_entity.type
_entity.pdbx_description
1 polymer ?
#
loop_
_entity_poly.entity_id
_entity_poly.type
_entity_poly.pdbx_seq_one_letter_code
_entity_poly.pdbx_strand_id
1 'polypeptide(L)' 'MRKVFIRTPVDFARISSMFSMGRKHPILNKIRAHKGVDYAAPRGTPIKATGDGKVLLAGRRGGYGNTVIIQHGDT' A
#
# COMPACT_ATOMS: atom_id res chain seq x y z
N MET A 1 -12.14 -20.14 -10.65
CA MET A 1 -11.98 -18.68 -10.51
C MET A 1 -10.49 -18.38 -10.37
N ARG A 2 -9.86 -17.67 -11.32
CA ARG A 2 -8.42 -17.32 -11.23
C ARG A 2 -8.23 -16.25 -10.15
N LYS A 3 -7.26 -16.42 -9.24
CA LYS A 3 -6.86 -15.35 -8.31
C LYS A 3 -6.22 -14.23 -9.14
N VAL A 4 -6.95 -13.12 -9.31
CA VAL A 4 -6.49 -11.95 -10.09
C VAL A 4 -5.41 -11.16 -9.34
N PHE A 5 -5.36 -11.30 -8.01
CA PHE A 5 -4.41 -10.58 -7.16
C PHE A 5 -3.63 -11.49 -6.21
N ILE A 6 -2.34 -11.19 -6.04
CA ILE A 6 -1.54 -11.66 -4.90
C ILE A 6 -1.89 -10.84 -3.66
N ARG A 7 -1.94 -11.51 -2.51
CA ARG A 7 -2.33 -10.87 -1.23
C ARG A 7 -1.20 -10.04 -0.62
N THR A 8 0.04 -10.47 -0.83
CA THR A 8 1.21 -9.86 -0.21
C THR A 8 2.17 -9.41 -1.32
N PRO A 9 2.31 -8.09 -1.56
CA PRO A 9 3.18 -7.55 -2.61
C PRO A 9 4.67 -7.46 -2.23
N VAL A 10 5.00 -7.76 -0.96
CA VAL A 10 6.37 -7.70 -0.41
C VAL A 10 6.68 -9.01 0.27
N ASP A 11 7.69 -9.72 -0.21
CA ASP A 11 8.07 -11.04 0.33
C ASP A 11 8.60 -10.91 1.77
N PHE A 12 8.15 -11.79 2.66
CA PHE A 12 8.59 -11.90 4.07
C PHE A 12 8.43 -10.63 4.93
N ALA A 13 7.60 -9.66 4.50
CA ALA A 13 7.36 -8.44 5.27
C ALA A 13 6.25 -8.62 6.31
N ARG A 14 6.49 -8.15 7.54
CA ARG A 14 5.46 -8.07 8.58
C ARG A 14 4.54 -6.87 8.33
N ILE A 15 3.25 -7.01 8.61
CA ILE A 15 2.34 -5.88 8.65
C ILE A 15 2.61 -5.09 9.94
N SER A 16 3.07 -3.85 9.80
CA SER A 16 3.33 -2.96 10.95
C SER A 16 2.11 -2.11 11.31
N SER A 17 1.23 -1.82 10.35
CA SER A 17 -0.04 -1.11 10.58
C SER A 17 -1.11 -1.58 9.60
N MET A 18 -2.27 -1.97 10.12
CA MET A 18 -3.41 -2.40 9.31
C MET A 18 -4.24 -1.22 8.79
N PHE A 19 -5.04 -1.47 7.76
CA PHE A 19 -6.08 -0.56 7.31
C PHE A 19 -7.09 -0.32 8.44
N SER A 20 -7.46 0.93 8.67
CA SER A 20 -8.50 1.26 9.64
C SER A 20 -9.06 2.65 9.41
N MET A 21 -10.38 2.76 9.29
CA MET A 21 -11.07 4.04 9.25
C MET A 21 -11.16 4.70 10.64
N GLY A 22 -11.02 3.91 11.71
CA GLY A 22 -11.15 4.33 13.11
C GLY A 22 -9.84 4.47 13.87
N ARG A 23 -8.68 4.55 13.19
CA ARG A 23 -7.37 4.59 13.88
C ARG A 23 -7.27 5.84 14.76
N LYS A 24 -7.26 5.64 16.07
CA LYS A 24 -7.04 6.71 17.06
C LYS A 24 -5.56 7.08 17.09
N HIS A 25 -5.27 8.36 16.86
CA HIS A 25 -3.91 8.87 16.97
C HIS A 25 -3.52 8.99 18.46
N PRO A 26 -2.44 8.33 18.92
CA PRO A 26 -2.16 8.18 20.35
C PRO A 26 -1.83 9.51 21.06
N ILE A 27 -1.21 10.45 20.34
CA ILE A 27 -0.85 11.77 20.89
C ILE A 27 -2.01 12.76 20.74
N LEU A 28 -2.50 12.97 19.51
CA LEU A 28 -3.54 13.95 19.19
C LEU A 28 -4.94 13.56 19.71
N ASN A 29 -5.14 12.32 20.16
CA ASN A 29 -6.43 11.78 20.60
C ASN A 29 -7.60 11.96 19.62
N LYS A 30 -7.30 12.07 18.32
CA LYS A 30 -8.27 12.21 17.23
C LYS A 30 -8.25 10.98 16.33
N ILE A 31 -9.40 10.68 15.70
CA ILE A 31 -9.49 9.64 14.68
C ILE A 31 -8.82 10.13 13.39
N ARG A 32 -7.85 9.37 12.88
CA ARG A 32 -7.18 9.60 11.60
C ARG A 32 -7.11 8.30 10.83
N ALA A 33 -7.98 8.16 9.83
CA ALA A 33 -8.07 6.96 9.00
C ALA A 33 -6.71 6.61 8.37
N HIS A 34 -6.35 5.33 8.47
CA HIS A 34 -5.27 4.71 7.73
C HIS A 34 -5.85 4.00 6.50
N LYS A 35 -5.76 4.67 5.34
CA LYS A 35 -6.34 4.20 4.07
C LYS A 35 -5.39 3.25 3.30
N GLY A 36 -4.57 2.51 4.01
CA GLY A 36 -3.54 1.63 3.46
C GLY A 36 -3.13 0.56 4.47
N VAL A 37 -2.19 -0.30 4.05
CA VAL A 37 -1.55 -1.31 4.90
C VAL A 37 -0.05 -1.07 4.83
N ASP A 38 0.58 -0.97 6.00
CA ASP A 38 2.02 -0.76 6.10
C ASP A 38 2.73 -2.10 6.25
N TYR A 39 3.67 -2.37 5.34
CA TYR A 39 4.59 -3.50 5.40
C TYR A 39 5.97 -2.98 5.83
N ALA A 40 6.49 -3.48 6.96
CA ALA A 40 7.83 -3.14 7.39
C ALA A 40 8.86 -4.05 6.69
N ALA A 41 9.74 -3.44 5.89
CA ALA A 41 10.81 -4.11 5.17
C ALA A 41 12.07 -3.22 5.10
N PRO A 42 13.28 -3.81 4.97
CA PRO A 42 14.50 -3.06 4.69
C PRO A 42 14.41 -2.18 3.43
N ARG A 43 15.25 -1.14 3.37
CA ARG A 43 15.37 -0.34 2.13
C ARG A 43 15.90 -1.21 1.00
N GLY A 44 15.35 -1.02 -0.20
CA GLY A 44 15.72 -1.79 -1.39
C GLY A 44 14.98 -3.12 -1.52
N THR A 45 14.13 -3.51 -0.56
CA THR A 45 13.29 -4.70 -0.71
C THR A 45 12.38 -4.56 -1.95
N PRO A 46 12.40 -5.52 -2.88
CA PRO A 46 11.55 -5.48 -4.06
C PRO A 46 10.06 -5.47 -3.70
N ILE A 47 9.30 -4.65 -4.43
CA ILE A 47 7.84 -4.56 -4.31
C ILE A 47 7.24 -5.01 -5.64
N LYS A 48 6.32 -5.97 -5.59
CA LYS A 48 5.61 -6.51 -6.76
C LYS A 48 4.25 -5.85 -6.89
N ALA A 49 3.79 -5.66 -8.12
CA ALA A 49 2.39 -5.30 -8.36
C ALA A 49 1.49 -6.43 -7.85
N THR A 50 0.36 -6.09 -7.24
CA THR A 50 -0.58 -7.09 -6.73
C THR A 50 -1.29 -7.86 -7.84
N GLY A 51 -1.31 -7.35 -9.06
CA GLY A 51 -1.88 -8.00 -10.24
C GLY A 51 -1.50 -7.26 -11.52
N ASP A 52 -1.97 -7.75 -12.67
CA ASP A 52 -1.73 -7.12 -13.97
C ASP A 52 -2.46 -5.78 -14.08
N GLY A 53 -1.85 -4.79 -14.74
CA GLY A 53 -2.45 -3.47 -14.86
C GLY A 53 -1.60 -2.44 -15.59
N LYS A 54 -2.14 -1.23 -15.72
CA LYS A 54 -1.49 -0.07 -16.36
C LYS A 54 -0.94 0.88 -15.31
N VAL A 55 0.32 1.28 -15.45
CA VAL A 55 0.90 2.33 -14.60
C VAL A 55 0.30 3.68 -14.98
N LEU A 56 -0.40 4.31 -14.04
CA LEU A 56 -0.95 5.67 -14.19
C LEU A 56 0.01 6.75 -13.67
N LEU A 57 0.83 6.41 -12.67
CA LEU A 57 1.83 7.30 -12.09
C LEU A 57 3.05 6.50 -11.68
N ALA A 58 4.25 7.02 -11.98
CA ALA A 58 5.51 6.59 -11.39
C ALA A 58 6.34 7.85 -11.11
N GLY A 59 6.38 8.29 -9.85
CA GLY A 59 7.04 9.53 -9.48
C GLY A 59 6.76 9.95 -8.03
N ARG A 60 7.03 11.22 -7.70
CA ARG A 60 6.85 11.74 -6.34
C ARG A 60 5.43 12.27 -6.14
N ARG A 61 4.78 11.93 -5.03
CA ARG A 61 3.40 12.33 -4.70
C ARG A 61 3.25 12.84 -3.27
N GLY A 62 3.58 14.12 -3.05
CA GLY A 62 3.36 14.80 -1.77
C GLY A 62 3.91 14.01 -0.57
N GLY A 63 3.08 13.82 0.46
CA GLY A 63 3.44 13.08 1.68
C GLY A 63 3.68 11.57 1.49
N TYR A 64 3.33 10.97 0.34
CA TYR A 64 3.63 9.56 0.05
C TYR A 64 5.09 9.34 -0.40
N GLY A 65 5.83 10.41 -0.74
CA GLY A 65 7.18 10.26 -1.30
C GLY A 65 7.15 9.67 -2.71
N ASN A 66 8.06 8.73 -3.00
CA ASN A 66 8.05 8.01 -4.27
C ASN A 66 6.88 7.03 -4.30
N THR A 67 6.06 7.09 -5.36
CA THR A 67 4.78 6.41 -5.46
C THR A 67 4.56 5.89 -6.87
N VAL A 68 4.06 4.67 -6.97
CA VAL A 68 3.54 4.08 -8.20
C VAL A 68 2.05 3.84 -8.03
N ILE A 69 1.24 4.25 -8.99
CA ILE A 69 -0.21 3.98 -9.04
C ILE A 69 -0.47 3.09 -10.25
N ILE A 70 -1.11 1.95 -10.01
CA ILE A 70 -1.45 0.96 -11.05
C ILE A 70 -2.97 0.82 -11.08
N GLN A 71 -3.52 0.92 -12.28
CA GLN A 71 -4.92 0.62 -12.57
C GLN A 71 -5.04 -0.83 -13.00
N HIS A 72 -5.89 -1.59 -12.31
CA HIS A 72 -6.16 -2.99 -12.59
C HIS A 72 -7.57 -3.14 -13.17
N GLY A 73 -7.72 -3.97 -14.20
CA GLY A 73 -8.99 -4.15 -14.91
C GLY A 73 -9.40 -2.92 -15.74
N ASP A 74 -10.59 -2.99 -16.33
CA ASP A 74 -11.13 -1.92 -17.17
C ASP A 74 -11.78 -0.85 -16.29
N THR A 75 -11.10 0.28 -16.16
CA THR A 75 -11.70 1.56 -15.74
C THR A 75 -11.23 2.68 -16.66
#